data_AF-A0A371GCN0-F1
#
_entry.id   AF-A0A371GCN0-F1
#
_cell.length_a   1.000
_cell.length_b   1.000
_cell.length_c   1.000
_cell.angle_alpha   90.00
_cell.angle_beta   90.00
_cell.angle_gamma   90.00
#
_symmetry.space_group_name_H-M   'P 1'
#
loop_
_entity.id
_entity.type
_entity.pdbx_description
1 polymer ?
#
loop_
_entity_poly.entity_id
_entity_poly.type
_entity_poly.pdbx_seq_one_letter_code
_entity_poly.pdbx_strand_id
1 'polypeptide(L)'
;MGCMIVTDIIYRLQKKIAQTNAKIEKIQRDMETKEDLKTVALSTSKVNYLDPRITVAWCKRHEVPIEKIFNKSLLAKFAWAMDVDPDFRF
;
A
#
# COMPACT_ATOMS: atom_id res chain seq x y z
N MET A 1 -18.84 37.01 21.20
CA MET A 1 -17.88 35.92 21.50
C MET A 1 -18.46 34.51 21.37
N GLY A 2 -19.74 34.26 21.73
CA GLY A 2 -20.33 32.91 21.66
C GLY A 2 -20.47 32.28 20.26
N CYS A 3 -20.75 33.07 19.22
CA CYS A 3 -20.94 32.55 17.85
C CYS A 3 -19.67 31.87 17.26
N MET A 4 -18.47 32.38 17.57
CA MET A 4 -17.20 31.78 17.12
C MET A 4 -16.88 30.43 17.78
N ILE A 5 -17.39 30.18 18.99
CA ILE A 5 -17.14 28.92 19.71
C ILE A 5 -17.96 27.78 19.09
N VAL A 6 -19.21 28.08 18.70
CA VAL A 6 -20.12 27.08 18.10
C VAL A 6 -19.60 26.64 16.72
N THR A 7 -19.08 27.57 15.92
CA THR A 7 -18.49 27.25 14.61
C THR A 7 -17.25 26.37 14.73
N ASP A 8 -16.39 26.59 15.72
CA ASP A 8 -15.19 25.78 15.93
C ASP A 8 -15.53 24.35 16.39
N ILE A 9 -16.57 24.20 17.22
CA ILE A 9 -17.07 22.88 17.65
C ILE A 9 -17.63 22.10 16.46
N ILE A 10 -18.45 22.74 15.61
CA ILE A 10 -19.01 22.11 14.41
C ILE A 10 -17.88 21.65 13.47
N TYR A 11 -16.88 22.51 13.23
CA TYR A 11 -15.72 22.16 12.39
C TYR A 11 -14.93 20.95 12.93
N ARG A 12 -14.69 20.89 14.24
CA ARG A 12 -14.01 19.74 14.89
C ARG A 12 -14.80 18.44 14.74
N LEU A 13 -16.12 18.49 14.88
CA LEU A 13 -16.99 17.32 14.71
C LEU A 13 -17.00 16.84 13.25
N GLN A 14 -17.14 17.75 12.28
CA GLN A 14 -17.06 17.41 10.87
C GLN A 14 -15.72 16.77 10.50
N LYS A 15 -14.60 17.31 11.03
CA LYS A 15 -13.27 16.72 10.83
C LYS A 15 -13.17 15.29 11.38
N LYS A 16 -13.74 15.03 12.56
CA LYS A 16 -13.78 13.68 13.15
C LYS A 16 -14.63 12.70 12.35
N ILE A 17 -15.78 13.16 11.83
CA ILE A 17 -16.66 12.37 10.96
C ILE A 17 -15.91 12.00 9.68
N ALA A 18 -15.29 12.98 9.01
CA ALA A 18 -14.51 12.74 7.79
C ALA A 18 -13.35 11.74 8.02
N GLN A 19 -12.63 11.87 9.14
CA GLN A 19 -11.57 10.92 9.51
C GLN A 19 -12.10 9.51 9.76
N THR A 20 -13.29 9.39 10.34
CA THR A 20 -13.92 8.08 10.61
C THR A 20 -14.39 7.44 9.32
N ASN A 21 -15.02 8.20 8.42
CA ASN A 21 -15.46 7.71 7.12
C ASN A 21 -14.27 7.22 6.27
N ALA A 22 -13.17 7.97 6.23
CA ALA A 22 -11.96 7.54 5.52
C ALA A 22 -11.39 6.21 6.07
N LYS A 23 -11.52 5.96 7.39
CA LYS A 23 -11.12 4.67 8.00
C LYS A 23 -12.06 3.54 7.60
N ILE A 24 -13.37 3.80 7.56
CA ILE A 24 -14.37 2.80 7.15
C ILE A 24 -14.11 2.37 5.71
N GLU A 25 -13.94 3.32 4.79
CA GLU A 25 -13.63 3.04 3.39
C GLU A 25 -12.34 2.24 3.22
N LYS A 26 -11.32 2.53 4.04
CA LYS A 26 -10.08 1.75 4.03
C LYS A 26 -10.33 0.30 4.47
N ILE A 27 -11.06 0.10 5.56
CA ILE A 27 -11.36 -1.24 6.08
C ILE A 27 -12.20 -2.05 5.08
N GLN A 28 -13.18 -1.42 4.43
CA GLN A 28 -13.99 -2.07 3.40
C GLN A 28 -13.14 -2.57 2.22
N ARG A 29 -12.25 -1.72 1.69
CA ARG A 29 -11.32 -2.13 0.63
C ARG A 29 -10.37 -3.25 1.05
N ASP A 30 -9.86 -3.18 2.29
CA ASP A 30 -8.99 -4.23 2.84
C ASP A 30 -9.74 -5.57 2.98
N MET A 31 -11.03 -5.54 3.33
CA MET A 31 -11.89 -6.73 3.43
C MET A 31 -12.16 -7.37 2.06
N GLU A 32 -12.55 -6.57 1.07
CA GLU A 32 -12.78 -7.04 -0.31
C GLU A 32 -11.52 -7.70 -0.88
N THR A 33 -10.39 -7.01 -0.74
CA THR A 33 -9.08 -7.53 -1.16
C THR A 33 -8.77 -8.86 -0.49
N LYS A 34 -9.08 -9.01 0.80
CA LYS A 34 -8.81 -10.27 1.53
C LYS A 34 -9.68 -11.42 1.02
N GLU A 35 -10.95 -11.17 0.68
CA GLU A 35 -11.84 -12.22 0.17
C GLU A 35 -11.41 -12.67 -1.23
N ASP A 36 -11.04 -11.73 -2.12
CA ASP A 36 -10.53 -12.05 -3.46
C ASP A 36 -9.23 -12.87 -3.42
N LEU A 37 -8.36 -12.57 -2.45
CA LEU A 37 -7.07 -13.25 -2.30
C LEU A 37 -7.14 -14.59 -1.56
N LYS A 38 -8.29 -14.96 -1.01
CA LYS A 38 -8.46 -16.17 -0.19
C LYS A 38 -8.20 -17.47 -0.96
N THR A 39 -8.47 -17.46 -2.25
CA THR A 39 -8.33 -18.64 -3.13
C THR A 39 -6.98 -18.69 -3.86
N VAL A 40 -6.17 -17.63 -3.77
CA VAL A 40 -4.93 -17.48 -4.55
C VAL A 40 -3.71 -17.41 -3.65
N ALA A 41 -2.79 -18.37 -3.81
CA ALA A 41 -1.53 -18.42 -3.06
C ALA A 41 -0.46 -17.44 -3.63
N LEU A 42 -0.64 -16.14 -3.37
CA LEU A 42 0.27 -15.09 -3.85
C LEU A 42 1.69 -15.13 -3.25
N SER A 43 1.86 -15.72 -2.06
CA SER A 43 3.16 -15.80 -1.40
C SER A 43 4.15 -16.64 -2.22
N THR A 44 3.70 -17.78 -2.74
CA THR A 44 4.55 -18.70 -3.51
C THR A 44 4.88 -18.15 -4.88
N SER A 45 3.88 -17.60 -5.60
CA SER A 45 4.09 -17.00 -6.92
C SER A 45 5.10 -15.85 -6.86
N LYS A 46 4.93 -14.93 -5.90
CA LYS A 46 5.80 -13.76 -5.72
C LYS A 46 7.27 -14.12 -5.45
N VAL A 47 7.54 -15.22 -4.76
CA VAL A 47 8.89 -15.55 -4.29
C VAL A 47 9.65 -16.46 -5.24
N ASN A 48 8.94 -17.30 -5.98
CA ASN A 48 9.56 -18.39 -6.75
C ASN A 48 9.32 -18.31 -8.26
N TYR A 49 8.28 -17.60 -8.70
CA TYR A 49 7.83 -17.64 -10.10
C TYR A 49 7.81 -16.27 -10.77
N LEU A 50 7.90 -15.19 -10.01
CA LEU A 50 8.03 -13.83 -10.54
C LEU A 50 9.49 -13.38 -10.48
N ASP A 51 9.99 -12.78 -11.57
CA ASP A 51 11.30 -12.14 -11.57
C ASP A 51 11.25 -10.89 -10.67
N PRO A 52 12.03 -10.83 -9.58
CA PRO A 52 12.01 -9.70 -8.65
C PRO A 52 12.39 -8.38 -9.35
N ARG A 53 13.17 -8.41 -10.44
CA ARG A 53 13.57 -7.23 -11.21
C ARG A 53 12.39 -6.52 -11.85
N ILE A 54 11.37 -7.26 -12.29
CA ILE A 54 10.12 -6.67 -12.82
C ILE A 54 9.46 -5.83 -11.73
N THR A 55 9.39 -6.37 -10.51
CA THR A 55 8.77 -5.69 -9.37
C THR A 55 9.59 -4.49 -8.91
N VAL A 56 10.92 -4.61 -8.88
CA VAL A 56 11.82 -3.50 -8.52
C VAL A 56 11.74 -2.37 -9.56
N ALA A 57 11.79 -2.69 -10.84
CA ALA A 57 11.64 -1.72 -11.93
C ALA A 57 10.30 -0.97 -11.85
N TRP A 58 9.20 -1.70 -11.61
CA TRP A 58 7.90 -1.09 -11.39
C TRP A 58 7.87 -0.15 -10.17
N CYS A 59 8.47 -0.57 -9.04
CA CYS A 59 8.57 0.28 -7.85
C CYS A 59 9.37 1.56 -8.11
N LYS A 60 10.46 1.48 -8.87
CA LYS A 60 11.26 2.64 -9.27
C LYS A 60 10.47 3.59 -10.20
N ARG A 61 9.75 3.06 -11.19
CA ARG A 61 8.93 3.87 -12.13
C ARG A 61 7.81 4.64 -11.45
N HIS A 62 7.17 4.04 -10.44
CA HIS A 62 5.99 4.61 -9.77
C HIS A 62 6.30 5.21 -8.39
N GLU A 63 7.58 5.35 -8.04
CA GLU A 63 8.04 5.89 -6.75
C GLU A 63 7.40 5.17 -5.53
N VAL A 64 7.15 3.86 -5.67
CA VAL A 64 6.54 3.04 -4.62
C VAL A 64 7.63 2.50 -3.70
N PRO A 65 7.52 2.67 -2.37
CA PRO A 65 8.49 2.11 -1.43
C PRO A 65 8.54 0.58 -1.53
N ILE A 66 9.71 0.04 -1.87
CA ILE A 66 9.93 -1.41 -2.07
C ILE A 66 9.65 -2.24 -0.80
N GLU A 67 9.81 -1.62 0.37
CA GLU A 67 9.53 -2.21 1.69
C GLU A 67 8.05 -2.56 1.89
N LYS A 68 7.15 -1.93 1.13
CA LYS A 68 5.71 -2.28 1.15
C LYS A 68 5.41 -3.56 0.37
N ILE A 69 6.30 -3.96 -0.55
CA ILE A 69 6.08 -5.10 -1.46
C ILE A 69 6.88 -6.33 -0.99
N PHE A 70 8.14 -6.12 -0.63
CA PHE A 70 9.05 -7.13 -0.12
C PHE A 70 9.36 -6.88 1.35
N ASN A 71 9.20 -7.93 2.18
CA ASN A 71 9.63 -7.89 3.57
C ASN A 71 11.16 -7.94 3.67
N LYS A 72 11.72 -7.67 4.85
CA LYS A 72 13.18 -7.65 5.09
C LYS A 72 13.90 -8.91 4.58
N SER A 73 13.32 -10.10 4.78
CA SER A 73 13.91 -11.36 4.33
C SER A 73 13.95 -11.47 2.80
N LEU A 74 12.90 -11.03 2.11
CA LEU A 74 12.83 -11.02 0.65
C LEU A 74 13.76 -9.96 0.04
N LEU A 75 13.89 -8.80 0.68
CA LEU A 75 14.86 -7.78 0.25
C LEU A 75 16.29 -8.33 0.29
N ALA A 76 16.66 -9.07 1.34
CA ALA A 76 17.96 -9.73 1.43
C ALA A 76 18.15 -10.81 0.34
N LYS A 77 17.11 -11.62 0.09
CA LYS A 77 17.13 -12.67 -0.96
C LYS A 77 17.30 -12.08 -2.36
N PHE A 78 16.67 -10.93 -2.63
CA PHE A 78 16.65 -10.28 -3.94
C PHE A 78 17.59 -9.09 -4.04
N ALA A 79 18.62 -9.01 -3.19
CA ALA A 79 19.59 -7.91 -3.20
C ALA A 79 20.23 -7.71 -4.59
N TRP A 80 20.48 -8.80 -5.33
CA TRP A 80 21.01 -8.77 -6.69
C TRP A 80 20.08 -8.11 -7.73
N ALA A 81 18.78 -8.04 -7.45
CA ALA A 81 17.78 -7.45 -8.35
C ALA A 81 17.53 -5.95 -8.09
N MET A 82 18.14 -5.38 -7.05
CA MET A 82 17.87 -4.00 -6.61
C MET A 82 18.44 -2.93 -7.53
N ASP A 83 19.53 -3.25 -8.23
CA ASP A 83 20.22 -2.31 -9.11
C ASP A 83 19.62 -2.24 -10.53
N VAL A 84 18.47 -2.87 -10.75
CA VAL A 84 17.84 -2.90 -12.07
C VAL A 84 17.39 -1.52 -12.54
N ASP A 85 17.59 -1.22 -13.82
CA ASP A 85 17.11 0.00 -14.45
C ASP A 85 15.57 0.09 -14.37
N PRO A 86 15.00 1.28 -14.11
CA PRO A 86 13.55 1.48 -14.13
C PRO A 86 12.92 0.97 -15.43
N ASP A 87 13.53 1.11 -16.60
CA ASP A 87 12.99 0.73 -17.91
C ASP A 87 13.14 -0.76 -18.25
N PHE A 88 13.62 -1.57 -17.31
CA PHE A 88 13.73 -3.02 -17.50
C PHE A 88 12.41 -3.68 -17.93
N ARG A 89 12.52 -4.54 -18.94
CA ARG A 89 11.47 -5.42 -19.44
C ARG A 89 12.04 -6.83 -19.52
N PHE A 90 11.27 -7.80 -19.05
CA PHE A 90 11.60 -9.23 -19.13
C PHE A 90 11.24 -9.79 -20.50
#